data_AF-A0A2V6EHR8-F1
#
_entry.id   AF-A0A2V6EHR8-F1
#
_cell.length_a   1.000
_cell.length_b   1.000
_cell.length_c   1.000
_cell.angle_alpha   90.00
_cell.angle_beta   90.00
_cell.angle_gamma   90.00
#
_symmetry.space_group_name_H-M   'P 1'
#
loop_
_entity.id
_entity.type
_entity.pdbx_description
1 polymer ?
#
loop_
_entity_poly.entity_id
_entity_poly.type
_entity_poly.pdbx_seq_one_letter_code
_entity_poly.pdbx_strand_id
1 'polypeptide(L)'
;MNELSVKEISETPVHRIHHPSKHSAHLTLWLGLLGAAAVAAGFFYFSHAEEQKKETGQFNPIKPVPSDSVLRSQLKEEQYHVMRENGTETAFRNEYWDNQKPGIYVDVITGEALFSSTDKFDASTGRPTFTKPISPDRVVEKPDSSFGMQRTEVRATGSSSHLGHVFNDGPPPTGRRYAISSAALHFIPVEKMKAEGYAEYLSLFPKEETTEQKAKDK
;
A
#
# COMPACT_ATOMS: atom_id res chain seq x y z
N MET A 1 72.64 -46.46 -17.40
CA MET A 1 74.01 -46.18 -16.92
C MET A 1 74.55 -45.02 -17.72
N ASN A 2 75.13 -44.06 -17.00
CA ASN A 2 76.02 -42.96 -17.42
C ASN A 2 75.38 -41.61 -17.78
N GLU A 3 75.56 -40.71 -16.81
CA GLU A 3 75.76 -39.26 -16.89
C GLU A 3 76.63 -38.79 -18.07
N LEU A 4 76.50 -37.48 -18.37
CA LEU A 4 77.55 -36.46 -18.57
C LEU A 4 76.83 -35.25 -19.20
N SER A 5 76.47 -34.17 -18.50
CA SER A 5 77.32 -33.10 -17.95
C SER A 5 78.37 -32.56 -18.92
N VAL A 6 78.26 -31.28 -19.29
CA VAL A 6 79.27 -30.20 -19.12
C VAL A 6 79.20 -29.12 -20.22
N LYS A 7 78.83 -27.89 -19.79
CA LYS A 7 79.36 -26.52 -20.10
C LYS A 7 79.34 -26.02 -21.56
N GLU A 8 79.27 -24.73 -21.91
CA GLU A 8 79.29 -23.36 -21.32
C GLU A 8 79.02 -22.45 -22.56
N ILE A 9 78.53 -21.22 -22.47
CA ILE A 9 79.34 -19.99 -22.56
C ILE A 9 78.38 -18.80 -22.31
N SER A 10 78.87 -17.91 -21.46
CA SER A 10 78.37 -16.59 -21.10
C SER A 10 78.48 -15.56 -22.24
N GLU A 11 77.47 -14.72 -22.45
CA GLU A 11 77.61 -13.27 -22.65
C GLU A 11 76.33 -12.55 -22.18
N THR A 12 76.46 -11.50 -21.38
CA THR A 12 75.37 -10.63 -20.90
C THR A 12 75.12 -9.50 -21.91
N PRO A 13 73.86 -9.05 -22.08
CA PRO A 13 73.70 -7.59 -22.02
C PRO A 13 72.43 -7.10 -21.32
N VAL A 14 72.68 -6.13 -20.44
CA VAL A 14 71.85 -4.95 -20.14
C VAL A 14 70.48 -5.22 -19.52
N HIS A 15 70.44 -5.11 -18.19
CA HIS A 15 69.22 -5.04 -17.42
C HIS A 15 68.44 -3.78 -17.79
N ARG A 16 67.50 -3.89 -18.74
CA ARG A 16 66.52 -2.84 -19.00
C ARG A 16 65.56 -2.81 -17.81
N ILE A 17 65.72 -1.80 -16.96
CA ILE A 17 64.76 -1.52 -15.87
C ILE A 17 63.42 -1.18 -16.52
N HIS A 18 62.52 -2.17 -16.58
CA HIS A 18 61.13 -1.92 -16.94
C HIS A 18 60.52 -1.03 -15.87
N HIS A 19 60.27 0.23 -16.21
CA HIS A 19 59.44 1.10 -15.39
C HIS A 19 58.00 0.59 -15.55
N PRO A 20 57.30 0.19 -14.47
CA PRO A 20 55.90 -0.17 -14.58
C PRO A 20 55.16 1.06 -15.12
N SER A 21 54.49 0.89 -16.26
CA SER A 21 53.66 1.95 -16.84
C SER A 21 52.63 2.38 -15.79
N LYS A 22 52.58 3.68 -15.48
CA LYS A 22 51.53 4.32 -14.68
C LYS A 22 50.18 4.26 -15.42
N HIS A 23 49.62 3.07 -15.59
CA HIS A 23 48.30 2.86 -16.17
C HIS A 23 47.48 1.95 -15.24
N SER A 24 47.29 2.36 -13.98
CA SER A 24 46.25 1.77 -13.11
C SER A 24 45.92 2.60 -11.86
N ALA A 25 46.22 3.90 -11.85
CA ALA A 25 45.82 4.75 -10.71
C ALA A 25 44.42 5.35 -10.90
N HIS A 26 44.05 5.67 -12.15
CA HIS A 26 42.76 6.32 -12.42
C HIS A 26 41.62 5.31 -12.58
N LEU A 27 41.86 4.12 -13.14
CA LEU A 27 40.80 3.13 -13.38
C LEU A 27 40.22 2.55 -12.08
N THR A 28 41.07 2.35 -11.07
CA THR A 28 40.68 1.93 -9.71
C THR A 28 39.95 3.05 -8.96
N LEU A 29 40.39 4.30 -9.14
CA LEU A 29 39.72 5.48 -8.56
C LEU A 29 38.32 5.69 -9.15
N TRP A 30 38.14 5.51 -10.46
CA TRP A 30 36.84 5.64 -11.14
C TRP A 30 35.88 4.50 -10.80
N LEU A 31 36.37 3.26 -10.65
CA LEU A 31 35.55 2.13 -10.17
C LEU A 31 35.12 2.32 -8.70
N GLY A 32 36.00 2.84 -7.85
CA GLY A 32 35.66 3.19 -6.47
C GLY A 32 34.59 4.30 -6.38
N LEU A 33 34.71 5.34 -7.21
CA LEU A 33 33.71 6.42 -7.30
C LEU A 33 32.35 5.94 -7.82
N LEU A 34 32.32 5.05 -8.83
CA LEU A 34 31.08 4.43 -9.33
C LEU A 34 30.40 3.55 -8.28
N GLY A 35 31.18 2.75 -7.54
CA GLY A 35 30.66 1.94 -6.43
C GLY A 35 30.05 2.79 -5.32
N ALA A 36 30.73 3.88 -4.93
CA ALA A 36 30.24 4.82 -3.92
C ALA A 36 28.95 5.54 -4.36
N ALA A 37 28.86 5.94 -5.64
CA ALA A 37 27.66 6.58 -6.20
C ALA A 37 26.45 5.61 -6.22
N ALA A 38 26.65 4.33 -6.57
CA ALA A 38 25.59 3.34 -6.55
C ALA A 38 25.09 3.03 -5.13
N VAL A 39 25.99 2.98 -4.13
CA VAL A 39 25.61 2.83 -2.72
C VAL A 39 24.86 4.06 -2.21
N ALA A 40 25.32 5.27 -2.55
CA ALA A 40 24.63 6.50 -2.17
C ALA A 40 23.24 6.61 -2.83
N ALA A 41 23.12 6.25 -4.11
CA ALA A 41 21.83 6.21 -4.81
C ALA A 41 20.91 5.12 -4.23
N GLY A 42 21.45 3.95 -3.91
CA GLY A 42 20.71 2.87 -3.24
C GLY A 42 20.26 3.25 -1.84
N PHE A 43 21.11 3.93 -1.06
CA PHE A 43 20.76 4.46 0.25
C PHE A 43 19.72 5.56 0.14
N PHE A 44 19.87 6.49 -0.80
CA PHE A 44 18.87 7.55 -1.04
C PHE A 44 17.53 6.97 -1.48
N TYR A 45 17.53 5.99 -2.39
CA TYR A 45 16.31 5.29 -2.84
C TYR A 45 15.67 4.48 -1.70
N PHE A 46 16.47 3.78 -0.89
CA PHE A 46 16.00 3.03 0.28
C PHE A 46 15.46 3.96 1.38
N SER A 47 16.14 5.07 1.65
CA SER A 47 15.69 6.10 2.59
C SER A 47 14.39 6.76 2.12
N HIS A 48 14.25 7.11 0.83
CA HIS A 48 12.99 7.59 0.29
C HIS A 48 11.87 6.55 0.38
N ALA A 49 12.16 5.27 0.12
CA ALA A 49 11.18 4.19 0.25
C ALA A 49 10.73 3.98 1.71
N GLU A 50 11.63 4.12 2.67
CA GLU A 50 11.33 4.11 4.12
C GLU A 50 10.51 5.33 4.55
N GLU A 51 10.82 6.51 4.02
CA GLU A 51 10.14 7.76 4.35
C GLU A 51 8.69 7.76 3.84
N GLN A 52 8.46 7.25 2.63
CA GLN A 52 7.10 6.99 2.11
C GLN A 52 6.31 6.02 2.99
N LYS A 53 6.95 4.97 3.53
CA LYS A 53 6.31 4.03 4.47
C LYS A 53 6.00 4.68 5.82
N LYS A 54 6.84 5.60 6.30
CA LYS A 54 6.62 6.32 7.57
C LYS A 54 5.50 7.35 7.45
N GLU A 55 5.38 8.04 6.31
CA GLU A 55 4.27 8.97 6.07
C GLU A 55 2.92 8.28 5.92
N THR A 56 2.86 7.03 5.45
CA THR A 56 1.62 6.24 5.41
C THR A 56 1.17 5.73 6.79
N GLY A 57 2.05 5.75 7.80
CA GLY A 57 1.83 5.11 9.11
C GLY A 57 1.34 6.03 10.23
N GLN A 58 1.04 7.30 9.95
CA GLN A 58 0.54 8.23 10.97
C GLN A 58 -0.60 9.05 10.36
N PHE A 59 -1.84 8.58 10.55
CA PHE A 59 -3.03 9.32 10.14
C PHE A 59 -3.04 10.68 10.82
N ASN A 60 -2.76 11.73 10.05
CA ASN A 60 -2.91 13.11 10.47
C ASN A 60 -4.27 13.60 9.96
N PRO A 61 -5.27 13.80 10.83
CA PRO A 61 -6.60 14.28 10.43
C PRO A 61 -6.60 15.68 9.79
N ILE A 62 -5.43 16.34 9.72
CA ILE A 62 -5.22 17.65 9.10
C ILE A 62 -4.34 17.54 7.83
N LYS A 63 -4.31 16.40 7.13
CA LYS A 63 -3.73 16.38 5.78
C LYS A 63 -4.74 17.02 4.81
N PRO A 64 -4.45 18.18 4.20
CA PRO A 64 -5.37 18.80 3.27
C PRO A 64 -5.59 17.88 2.07
N VAL A 65 -6.84 17.73 1.66
CA VAL A 65 -7.20 17.00 0.44
C VAL A 65 -6.46 17.65 -0.75
N PRO A 66 -5.72 16.88 -1.56
CA PRO A 66 -5.03 17.44 -2.72
C PRO A 66 -5.98 18.14 -3.68
N SER A 67 -5.45 19.06 -4.50
CA SER A 67 -6.25 19.71 -5.55
C SER A 67 -6.76 18.67 -6.55
N ASP A 68 -7.86 19.00 -7.23
CA ASP A 68 -8.48 18.09 -8.18
C ASP A 68 -7.52 17.67 -9.32
N SER A 69 -6.68 18.58 -9.79
CA SER A 69 -5.62 18.30 -10.77
C SER A 69 -4.60 17.27 -10.28
N VAL A 70 -4.23 17.34 -8.99
CA VAL A 70 -3.32 16.38 -8.36
C VAL A 70 -4.02 15.04 -8.23
N LEU A 71 -5.27 15.02 -7.76
CA LEU A 71 -6.06 13.79 -7.64
C LEU A 71 -6.22 13.09 -9.00
N ARG A 72 -6.50 13.83 -10.08
CA ARG A 72 -6.62 13.28 -11.43
C ARG A 72 -5.33 12.62 -11.94
N SER A 73 -4.17 13.05 -11.43
CA SER A 73 -2.87 12.45 -11.77
C SER A 73 -2.45 11.29 -10.86
N GLN A 74 -2.93 11.26 -9.62
CA GLN A 74 -2.54 10.26 -8.61
C GLN A 74 -3.47 9.05 -8.58
N LEU A 75 -4.76 9.27 -8.81
CA LEU A 75 -5.77 8.22 -8.77
C LEU A 75 -5.83 7.46 -10.09
N LYS A 76 -6.17 6.18 -10.01
CA LYS A 76 -6.58 5.43 -11.21
C LYS A 76 -7.85 6.07 -11.77
N GLU A 77 -8.06 5.95 -13.08
CA GLU A 77 -9.22 6.52 -13.78
C GLU A 77 -10.56 6.14 -13.11
N GLU A 78 -10.77 4.85 -12.81
CA GLU A 78 -11.97 4.36 -12.11
C GLU A 78 -12.14 4.97 -10.70
N GLN A 79 -11.04 5.14 -9.96
CA GLN A 79 -11.08 5.73 -8.62
C GLN A 79 -11.49 7.19 -8.69
N TYR A 80 -10.89 7.96 -9.61
CA TYR A 80 -11.28 9.34 -9.83
C TYR A 80 -12.74 9.46 -10.29
N HIS A 81 -13.15 8.64 -11.26
CA HIS A 81 -14.52 8.62 -11.79
C HIS A 81 -15.53 8.36 -10.66
N VAL A 82 -15.31 7.34 -9.83
CA VAL A 82 -16.19 7.04 -8.69
C VAL A 82 -16.15 8.16 -7.66
N MET A 83 -14.97 8.53 -7.16
CA MET A 83 -14.82 9.38 -5.98
C MET A 83 -15.15 10.85 -6.24
N ARG A 84 -14.87 11.34 -7.45
CA ARG A 84 -14.95 12.78 -7.81
C ARG A 84 -16.09 13.10 -8.76
N GLU A 85 -16.44 12.17 -9.64
CA GLU A 85 -17.51 12.36 -10.64
C GLU A 85 -18.81 11.62 -10.27
N ASN A 86 -18.89 11.09 -9.04
CA ASN A 86 -20.01 10.29 -8.53
C ASN A 86 -20.33 9.07 -9.44
N GLY A 87 -19.28 8.52 -10.06
CA GLY A 87 -19.35 7.34 -10.90
C GLY A 87 -19.75 6.08 -10.13
N THR A 88 -20.09 5.04 -10.87
CA THR A 88 -20.61 3.78 -10.33
C THR A 88 -19.82 2.63 -10.92
N GLU A 89 -19.00 1.97 -10.10
CA GLU A 89 -18.19 0.83 -10.56
C GLU A 89 -19.02 -0.37 -11.06
N THR A 90 -18.42 -1.24 -11.88
CA THR A 90 -19.10 -2.43 -12.38
C THR A 90 -19.29 -3.47 -11.27
N ALA A 91 -20.54 -3.95 -11.10
CA ALA A 91 -20.86 -5.00 -10.14
C ALA A 91 -20.10 -6.30 -10.45
N PHE A 92 -19.65 -7.01 -9.41
CA PHE A 92 -18.90 -8.28 -9.49
C PHE A 92 -17.57 -8.22 -10.26
N ARG A 93 -17.14 -7.03 -10.67
CA ARG A 93 -15.88 -6.78 -11.39
C ARG A 93 -15.08 -5.69 -10.69
N ASN A 94 -14.97 -5.83 -9.38
CA ASN A 94 -14.24 -4.91 -8.51
C ASN A 94 -13.45 -5.71 -7.46
N GLU A 95 -12.60 -5.03 -6.69
CA GLU A 95 -11.59 -5.69 -5.86
C GLU A 95 -12.14 -6.30 -4.56
N TYR A 96 -13.20 -5.71 -4.00
CA TYR A 96 -13.61 -6.01 -2.62
C TYR A 96 -15.02 -6.58 -2.46
N TRP A 97 -15.76 -6.84 -3.54
CA TRP A 97 -17.10 -7.44 -3.41
C TRP A 97 -17.06 -8.77 -2.64
N ASP A 98 -16.14 -9.67 -2.97
CA ASP A 98 -15.97 -11.00 -2.35
C ASP A 98 -14.89 -11.07 -1.28
N ASN A 99 -14.24 -9.94 -0.92
CA ASN A 99 -13.21 -9.96 0.12
C ASN A 99 -13.83 -10.32 1.49
N GLN A 100 -13.30 -11.37 2.12
CA GLN A 100 -13.69 -11.88 3.44
C GLN A 100 -12.56 -11.81 4.48
N LYS A 101 -11.40 -11.26 4.12
CA LYS A 101 -10.26 -11.18 5.04
C LYS A 101 -10.55 -10.22 6.20
N PRO A 102 -10.06 -10.51 7.42
CA PRO A 102 -10.17 -9.61 8.55
C PRO A 102 -9.31 -8.35 8.29
N GLY A 103 -9.90 -7.18 8.45
CA GLY A 103 -9.20 -5.90 8.28
C GLY A 103 -10.15 -4.72 8.17
N ILE A 104 -9.59 -3.54 7.90
CA ILE A 104 -10.35 -2.30 7.72
C ILE A 104 -10.27 -1.81 6.27
N TYR A 105 -11.25 -1.00 5.90
CA TYR A 105 -11.31 -0.32 4.61
C TYR A 105 -11.15 1.18 4.85
N VAL A 106 -10.13 1.76 4.24
CA VAL A 106 -9.76 3.17 4.40
C VAL A 106 -10.06 3.95 3.12
N ASP A 107 -10.26 5.26 3.24
CA ASP A 107 -10.38 6.18 2.09
C ASP A 107 -9.06 6.18 1.29
N VAL A 108 -9.14 5.99 -0.02
CA VAL A 108 -7.97 5.98 -0.92
C VAL A 108 -7.19 7.31 -0.88
N ILE A 109 -7.86 8.44 -0.66
CA ILE A 109 -7.25 9.78 -0.70
C ILE A 109 -6.62 10.14 0.64
N THR A 110 -7.31 9.88 1.75
CA THR A 110 -6.90 10.38 3.09
C THR A 110 -6.30 9.30 3.98
N GLY A 111 -6.53 8.01 3.69
CA GLY A 111 -6.24 6.91 4.60
C GLY A 111 -7.16 6.87 5.82
N GLU A 112 -8.24 7.66 5.85
CA GLU A 112 -9.19 7.63 6.96
C GLU A 112 -9.90 6.28 7.02
N ALA A 113 -9.95 5.62 8.18
CA ALA A 113 -10.71 4.39 8.34
C ALA A 113 -12.22 4.66 8.20
N LEU A 114 -12.86 3.97 7.25
CA LEU A 114 -14.28 4.18 6.93
C LEU A 114 -15.14 2.99 7.37
N PHE A 115 -14.69 1.76 7.10
CA PHE A 115 -15.46 0.54 7.38
C PHE A 115 -14.58 -0.58 7.95
N SER A 116 -15.20 -1.50 8.69
CA SER A 116 -14.56 -2.71 9.21
C SER A 116 -15.08 -3.94 8.49
N SER A 117 -14.24 -4.94 8.26
CA SER A 117 -14.69 -6.24 7.74
C SER A 117 -15.64 -6.97 8.70
N THR A 118 -15.63 -6.63 10.00
CA THR A 118 -16.60 -7.18 10.99
C THR A 118 -18.04 -6.77 10.71
N ASP A 119 -18.24 -5.67 10.00
CA ASP A 119 -19.54 -5.15 9.61
C ASP A 119 -19.84 -5.40 8.12
N LYS A 120 -18.92 -6.05 7.40
CA LYS A 120 -19.10 -6.43 5.99
C LYS A 120 -19.97 -7.68 5.90
N PHE A 121 -20.88 -7.71 4.94
CA PHE A 121 -21.70 -8.88 4.63
C PHE A 121 -21.95 -9.03 3.13
N ASP A 122 -22.35 -10.23 2.71
CA ASP A 122 -22.74 -10.49 1.32
C ASP A 122 -24.22 -10.14 1.12
N ALA A 123 -24.47 -9.10 0.31
CA ALA A 123 -25.81 -8.69 -0.11
C ALA A 123 -26.17 -9.16 -1.53
N SER A 124 -25.30 -9.94 -2.17
CA SER A 124 -25.42 -10.40 -3.56
C SER A 124 -25.63 -9.26 -4.58
N THR A 125 -25.14 -8.06 -4.27
CA THR A 125 -25.21 -6.86 -5.13
C THR A 125 -23.98 -6.69 -6.01
N GLY A 126 -22.91 -7.46 -5.75
CA GLY A 126 -21.63 -7.34 -6.43
C GLY A 126 -20.80 -6.14 -6.02
N ARG A 127 -21.06 -5.55 -4.83
CA ARG A 127 -20.32 -4.44 -4.23
C ARG A 127 -19.95 -4.76 -2.78
N PRO A 128 -18.81 -4.26 -2.25
CA PRO A 128 -18.54 -4.35 -0.81
C PRO A 128 -19.67 -3.65 -0.05
N THR A 129 -20.30 -4.41 0.85
CA THR A 129 -21.51 -4.00 1.53
C THR A 129 -21.35 -4.12 3.04
N PHE A 130 -21.73 -3.08 3.77
CA PHE A 130 -21.52 -2.98 5.22
C PHE A 130 -22.82 -2.63 5.96
N THR A 131 -22.93 -3.01 7.23
CA THR A 131 -24.09 -2.68 8.07
C THR A 131 -23.98 -1.30 8.73
N LYS A 132 -22.75 -0.79 8.91
CA LYS A 132 -22.43 0.52 9.47
C LYS A 132 -21.00 0.97 9.11
N PRO A 133 -20.71 2.28 9.13
CA PRO A 133 -19.33 2.77 9.15
C PRO A 133 -18.65 2.40 10.47
N ILE A 134 -17.32 2.50 10.48
CA ILE A 134 -16.50 2.25 11.69
C ILE A 134 -16.84 3.24 12.82
N SER A 135 -17.25 4.46 12.45
CA SER A 135 -17.77 5.49 13.34
C SER A 135 -18.70 6.43 12.54
N PRO A 136 -19.82 6.92 13.13
CA PRO A 136 -20.81 7.71 12.41
C PRO A 136 -20.31 9.06 11.89
N ASP A 137 -19.21 9.59 12.45
CA ASP A 137 -18.56 10.83 12.02
C ASP A 137 -17.69 10.68 10.77
N ARG A 138 -17.39 9.44 10.34
CA ARG A 138 -16.52 9.15 9.19
C ARG A 138 -17.22 9.26 7.84
N VAL A 139 -18.55 9.29 7.84
CA VAL A 139 -19.36 9.41 6.62
C VAL A 139 -20.42 10.47 6.76
N VAL A 140 -20.77 11.09 5.64
CA VAL A 140 -21.89 12.02 5.50
C VAL A 140 -22.93 11.40 4.58
N GLU A 141 -24.17 11.38 5.04
CA GLU A 141 -25.33 10.95 4.27
C GLU A 141 -26.00 12.16 3.61
N LYS A 142 -26.24 12.10 2.30
CA LYS A 142 -26.88 13.17 1.53
C LYS A 142 -28.03 12.64 0.68
N PRO A 143 -29.16 13.36 0.58
CA PRO A 143 -30.19 13.02 -0.40
C PRO A 143 -29.62 13.04 -1.83
N ASP A 144 -29.93 12.02 -2.62
CA ASP A 144 -29.55 11.90 -4.03
C ASP A 144 -30.80 11.58 -4.87
N SER A 145 -31.19 12.54 -5.71
CA SER A 145 -32.32 12.44 -6.64
C SER A 145 -31.90 12.12 -8.08
N SER A 146 -30.62 11.79 -8.30
CA SER A 146 -30.07 11.50 -9.63
C SER A 146 -30.76 10.30 -10.26
N PHE A 147 -30.79 10.28 -11.61
CA PHE A 147 -31.43 9.22 -12.40
C PHE A 147 -32.92 8.97 -12.08
N GLY A 148 -33.61 9.95 -11.49
CA GLY A 148 -35.03 9.86 -11.14
C GLY A 148 -35.34 8.94 -9.96
N MET A 149 -34.32 8.53 -9.21
CA MET A 149 -34.46 7.70 -8.00
C MET A 149 -34.31 8.55 -6.75
N GLN A 150 -34.93 8.15 -5.63
CA GLN A 150 -34.66 8.76 -4.32
C GLN A 150 -33.76 7.84 -3.52
N ARG A 151 -32.51 8.23 -3.35
CA ARG A 151 -31.49 7.46 -2.61
C ARG A 151 -30.81 8.35 -1.57
N THR A 152 -30.00 7.72 -0.73
CA THR A 152 -29.11 8.42 0.19
C THR A 152 -27.68 8.13 -0.21
N GLU A 153 -27.00 9.13 -0.78
CA GLU A 153 -25.58 9.11 -1.06
C GLU A 153 -24.78 9.04 0.24
N VAL A 154 -23.68 8.29 0.22
CA VAL A 154 -22.68 8.23 1.28
C VAL A 154 -21.39 8.85 0.76
N ARG A 155 -20.83 9.80 1.51
CA ARG A 155 -19.54 10.43 1.24
C ARG A 155 -18.59 10.28 2.42
N ALA A 156 -17.29 10.22 2.17
CA ALA A 156 -16.30 10.29 3.24
C ALA A 156 -16.26 11.71 3.82
N THR A 157 -16.20 11.84 5.15
CA THR A 157 -16.16 13.15 5.82
C THR A 157 -14.86 13.88 5.50
N GLY A 158 -13.70 13.21 5.63
CA GLY A 158 -12.39 13.84 5.42
C GLY A 158 -12.12 14.31 3.99
N SER A 159 -12.50 13.51 2.99
CA SER A 159 -12.21 13.81 1.57
C SER A 159 -13.38 14.44 0.79
N SER A 160 -14.59 14.41 1.37
CA SER A 160 -15.86 14.72 0.67
C SER A 160 -16.11 13.87 -0.58
N SER A 161 -15.39 12.76 -0.76
CA SER A 161 -15.49 11.90 -1.92
C SER A 161 -16.75 11.05 -1.89
N HIS A 162 -17.32 10.79 -3.07
CA HIS A 162 -18.39 9.83 -3.23
C HIS A 162 -17.90 8.42 -2.90
N LEU A 163 -18.65 7.70 -2.06
CA LEU A 163 -18.37 6.32 -1.69
C LEU A 163 -19.39 5.36 -2.30
N GLY A 164 -20.67 5.74 -2.29
CA GLY A 164 -21.78 4.92 -2.76
C GLY A 164 -23.10 5.37 -2.17
N HIS A 165 -23.94 4.41 -1.77
CA HIS A 165 -25.28 4.68 -1.25
C HIS A 165 -25.61 3.81 -0.04
N VAL A 166 -26.51 4.31 0.80
CA VAL A 166 -27.07 3.57 1.94
C VAL A 166 -28.57 3.34 1.75
N PHE A 167 -29.01 2.15 2.14
CA PHE A 167 -30.39 1.68 2.03
C PHE A 167 -30.90 1.15 3.39
N ASN A 168 -32.22 1.08 3.56
CA ASN A 168 -32.90 0.62 4.78
C ASN A 168 -33.36 -0.85 4.71
N ASP A 169 -32.68 -1.66 3.89
CA ASP A 169 -32.95 -3.08 3.64
C ASP A 169 -31.77 -3.97 4.07
N GLY A 170 -30.99 -3.51 5.05
CA GLY A 170 -29.89 -4.27 5.62
C GLY A 170 -30.32 -5.26 6.70
N PRO A 171 -29.41 -6.14 7.15
CA PRO A 171 -29.70 -7.06 8.24
C PRO A 171 -29.83 -6.32 9.59
N PRO A 172 -30.50 -6.94 10.59
CA PRO A 172 -30.44 -6.45 11.96
C PRO A 172 -29.01 -6.49 12.51
N PRO A 173 -28.67 -5.66 13.53
CA PRO A 173 -29.56 -4.78 14.27
C PRO A 173 -29.75 -3.39 13.64
N THR A 174 -28.90 -2.99 12.69
CA THR A 174 -28.95 -1.63 12.14
C THR A 174 -30.08 -1.48 11.13
N GLY A 175 -30.42 -2.54 10.37
CA GLY A 175 -31.33 -2.46 9.24
C GLY A 175 -30.75 -1.67 8.07
N ARG A 176 -29.46 -1.32 8.12
CA ARG A 176 -28.79 -0.44 7.16
C ARG A 176 -27.89 -1.25 6.24
N ARG A 177 -27.87 -0.87 4.97
CA ARG A 177 -27.03 -1.48 3.95
C ARG A 177 -26.23 -0.40 3.23
N TYR A 178 -24.98 -0.23 3.63
CA TYR A 178 -24.02 0.66 2.97
C TYR A 178 -23.38 -0.08 1.81
N ALA A 179 -23.82 0.19 0.58
CA ALA A 179 -23.25 -0.36 -0.63
C ALA A 179 -22.21 0.60 -1.19
N ILE A 180 -20.94 0.25 -1.02
CA ILE A 180 -19.80 1.13 -1.28
C ILE A 180 -19.06 0.65 -2.54
N SER A 181 -18.39 1.54 -3.25
CA SER A 181 -17.54 1.19 -4.38
C SER A 181 -16.15 0.79 -3.88
N SER A 182 -15.63 -0.35 -4.31
CA SER A 182 -14.25 -0.77 -4.03
C SER A 182 -13.22 0.27 -4.49
N ALA A 183 -13.50 0.94 -5.62
CA ALA A 183 -12.63 2.01 -6.15
C ALA A 183 -12.41 3.17 -5.16
N ALA A 184 -13.33 3.38 -4.21
CA ALA A 184 -13.19 4.42 -3.17
C ALA A 184 -12.49 3.92 -1.89
N LEU A 185 -12.12 2.64 -1.83
CA LEU A 185 -11.56 1.99 -0.65
C LEU A 185 -10.15 1.46 -0.91
N HIS A 186 -9.36 1.39 0.15
CA HIS A 186 -8.15 0.59 0.22
C HIS A 186 -8.24 -0.34 1.43
N PHE A 187 -7.97 -1.63 1.24
CA PHE A 187 -8.09 -2.62 2.31
C PHE A 187 -6.77 -2.84 3.06
N ILE A 188 -6.80 -2.67 4.39
CA ILE A 188 -5.68 -2.94 5.29
C ILE A 188 -5.98 -4.20 6.11
N PRO A 189 -5.29 -5.34 5.85
CA PRO A 189 -5.52 -6.56 6.60
C PRO A 189 -4.98 -6.46 8.04
N VAL A 190 -5.59 -7.17 8.98
CA VAL A 190 -5.27 -7.10 10.42
C VAL A 190 -3.77 -7.21 10.71
N GLU A 191 -3.08 -8.13 10.05
CA GLU A 191 -1.64 -8.36 10.23
C GLU A 191 -0.76 -7.16 9.86
N LYS A 192 -1.26 -6.22 9.05
CA LYS A 192 -0.54 -5.00 8.66
C LYS A 192 -1.01 -3.75 9.39
N MET A 193 -2.19 -3.76 10.01
CA MET A 193 -2.79 -2.57 10.64
C MET A 193 -1.84 -1.85 11.60
N LYS A 194 -1.13 -2.58 12.48
CA LYS A 194 -0.17 -1.97 13.40
C LYS A 194 0.99 -1.28 12.69
N ALA A 195 1.55 -1.94 11.67
CA ALA A 195 2.69 -1.44 10.91
C ALA A 195 2.31 -0.21 10.06
N GLU A 196 1.06 -0.15 9.63
CA GLU A 196 0.50 0.92 8.79
C GLU A 196 -0.21 2.02 9.59
N GLY A 197 -0.07 2.05 10.92
CA GLY A 197 -0.58 3.17 11.75
C GLY A 197 -2.02 3.03 12.25
N TYR A 198 -2.68 1.91 11.98
CA TYR A 198 -4.08 1.64 12.34
C TYR A 198 -4.23 0.79 13.60
N ALA A 199 -3.26 0.88 14.52
CA ALA A 199 -3.21 0.05 15.72
C ALA A 199 -4.44 0.23 16.64
N GLU A 200 -5.06 1.41 16.65
CA GLU A 200 -6.25 1.72 17.46
C GLU A 200 -7.47 0.85 17.08
N TYR A 201 -7.57 0.46 15.81
CA TYR A 201 -8.67 -0.34 15.28
C TYR A 201 -8.49 -1.84 15.45
N LEU A 202 -7.34 -2.30 15.99
CA LEU A 202 -7.11 -3.72 16.28
C LEU A 202 -8.11 -4.30 17.28
N SER A 203 -8.69 -3.45 18.14
CA SER A 203 -9.70 -3.84 19.13
C SER A 203 -11.01 -4.34 18.51
N LEU A 204 -11.25 -4.06 17.22
CA LEU A 204 -12.42 -4.54 16.49
C LEU A 204 -12.36 -6.03 16.16
N PHE A 205 -11.16 -6.61 16.15
CA PHE A 205 -10.94 -7.99 15.72
C PHE A 205 -10.64 -8.88 16.92
N PRO A 206 -11.33 -10.02 17.08
CA PRO A 206 -10.96 -11.00 18.08
C PRO A 206 -9.51 -11.45 17.87
N LYS A 207 -8.74 -11.58 18.96
CA LYS A 207 -7.47 -12.29 18.89
C LYS A 207 -7.80 -13.75 18.59
N GLU A 208 -7.32 -14.29 17.48
CA GLU A 208 -7.40 -15.74 17.27
C GLU A 208 -6.74 -16.42 18.47
N GLU A 209 -7.50 -17.27 19.17
CA GLU A 209 -6.91 -18.17 20.15
C GLU A 209 -5.96 -19.11 19.41
N THR A 210 -4.66 -18.85 19.54
CA THR A 210 -3.63 -19.79 19.10
C THR A 210 -3.88 -21.14 19.74
N THR A 211 -3.84 -22.18 18.92
CA THR A 211 -4.22 -23.56 19.24
C THR A 211 -3.45 -24.17 20.43
N GLU A 212 -2.40 -23.51 20.91
CA GLU A 212 -1.65 -23.85 22.14
C GLU A 212 -2.42 -23.60 23.45
N GLN A 213 -3.41 -22.70 23.49
CA GLN A 213 -4.19 -22.45 24.72
C GLN A 213 -5.20 -23.58 25.02
N LYS A 214 -5.73 -24.24 23.97
CA LYS A 214 -6.71 -25.35 24.10
C LYS A 214 -6.12 -26.63 24.70
N ALA A 215 -4.80 -26.75 24.80
CA ALA A 215 -4.12 -27.93 25.34
C ALA A 215 -3.78 -27.83 26.84
N LYS A 216 -4.04 -26.68 27.49
CA LYS A 216 -3.76 -26.48 28.93
C LYS A 216 -5.00 -26.48 29.83
N ASP A 217 -6.20 -26.39 29.24
CA ASP A 217 -7.48 -26.41 29.97
C ASP A 217 -8.26 -27.73 29.79
N LYS A 218 -7.58 -28.82 29.41
CA LYS A 218 -8.17 -30.16 29.34
C LYS A 218 -7.37 -31.19 30.11
#